data_AF-A0A7S0XG87-F1
#
_entry.id   AF-A0A7S0XG87-F1
#
_cell.length_a   1.000
_cell.length_b   1.000
_cell.length_c   1.000
_cell.angle_alpha   90.00
_cell.angle_beta   90.00
_cell.angle_gamma   90.00
#
_symmetry.space_group_name_H-M   'P 1'
#
loop_
_entity.id
_entity.type
_entity.pdbx_description
1 polymer ?
#
loop_
_entity_poly.entity_id
_entity_poly.type
_entity_poly.pdbx_seq_one_letter_code
_entity_poly.pdbx_strand_id
1 'polypeptide(L)'
;DGQRPSPAPLRHPELLKSLFDEAFRWGGGAGAAPGRAEARATCLDLLVEATTASSDEHDSARQTLESTLVTLEGAARGVAPGPEFAGELLLMPSAAAGVVSWVRSAMGNAEHYRQVHAGASNAIYLGMLSGVAEAQARLREPVLDVVTATLAAMGKGSSEDLHRAALNVAVELVELGLVLPALEAAAHRWSRHIDPSLLRYFAGEVLEVAGPPYGGAFAAAALRLLKAANAPAPKKTTGDATAVARGMTPSTDQFVKHCMEQRARAALLPPLGRDEAETLAFLGAGL
;
A
#
# COMPACT_ATOMS: atom_id res chain seq x y z
N ASP A 1 8.09 32.19 -35.69
CA ASP A 1 8.56 31.53 -34.45
C ASP A 1 7.40 31.27 -33.51
N GLY A 2 6.83 30.07 -33.58
CA GLY A 2 5.73 29.66 -32.71
C GLY A 2 6.30 29.31 -31.34
N GLN A 3 6.06 30.16 -30.34
CA GLN A 3 6.50 29.95 -28.97
C GLN A 3 5.86 28.65 -28.44
N ARG A 4 6.68 27.67 -28.02
CA ARG A 4 6.15 26.44 -27.41
C ARG A 4 5.27 26.82 -26.21
N PRO A 5 4.06 26.24 -26.08
CA PRO A 5 3.21 26.48 -24.93
C PRO A 5 3.93 26.04 -23.64
N SER A 6 3.66 26.74 -22.54
CA SER A 6 4.24 26.41 -21.24
C SER A 6 3.86 24.99 -20.80
N PRO A 7 4.76 24.22 -20.17
CA PRO A 7 4.46 22.89 -19.63
C PRO A 7 3.65 22.94 -18.31
N ALA A 8 3.41 24.13 -17.74
CA ALA A 8 2.71 24.28 -16.46
C ALA A 8 1.34 23.57 -16.39
N PRO A 9 0.48 23.57 -17.43
CA PRO A 9 -0.78 22.83 -17.41
C PRO A 9 -0.60 21.31 -17.31
N LEU A 10 0.49 20.76 -17.86
CA LEU A 10 0.80 19.33 -17.78
C LEU A 10 1.12 18.88 -16.35
N ARG A 11 1.55 19.81 -15.49
CA ARG A 11 1.91 19.54 -14.09
C ARG A 11 0.69 19.51 -13.15
N HIS A 12 -0.53 19.62 -13.68
CA HIS A 12 -1.73 19.49 -12.86
C HIS A 12 -1.84 18.05 -12.31
N PRO A 13 -2.05 17.84 -11.00
CA PRO A 13 -1.97 16.51 -10.38
C PRO A 13 -2.87 15.45 -11.02
N GLU A 14 -4.13 15.78 -11.30
CA GLU A 14 -5.08 14.83 -11.91
C GLU A 14 -4.71 14.47 -13.35
N LEU A 15 -4.10 15.41 -14.08
CA LEU A 15 -3.63 15.15 -15.44
C LEU A 15 -2.40 14.25 -15.41
N LEU A 16 -1.40 14.55 -14.56
CA LEU A 16 -0.24 13.70 -14.36
C LEU A 16 -0.65 12.27 -13.98
N LYS A 17 -1.57 12.13 -13.04
CA LYS A 17 -2.11 10.83 -12.64
C LYS A 17 -2.72 10.09 -13.83
N SER A 18 -3.55 10.77 -14.64
CA SER A 18 -4.16 10.16 -15.82
C SER A 18 -3.11 9.74 -16.87
N LEU A 19 -2.07 10.55 -17.06
CA LEU A 19 -0.95 10.23 -17.97
C LEU A 19 -0.16 9.01 -17.48
N PHE A 20 0.15 8.93 -16.18
CA PHE A 20 0.80 7.76 -15.60
C PHE A 20 -0.07 6.51 -15.68
N ASP A 21 -1.36 6.62 -15.33
CA ASP A 21 -2.32 5.52 -15.38
C ASP A 21 -2.47 4.96 -16.80
N GLU A 22 -2.38 5.80 -17.85
CA GLU A 22 -2.43 5.35 -19.24
C GLU A 22 -1.07 4.82 -19.74
N ALA A 23 0.03 5.56 -19.54
CA ALA A 23 1.37 5.18 -19.98
C ALA A 23 1.80 3.84 -19.37
N PHE A 24 1.56 3.68 -18.06
CA PHE A 24 1.94 2.52 -17.27
C PHE A 24 0.78 1.55 -17.02
N ARG A 25 -0.33 1.64 -17.77
CA ARG A 25 -1.41 0.66 -17.67
C ARG A 25 -0.85 -0.74 -17.91
N TRP A 26 -1.18 -1.68 -17.02
CA TRP A 26 -0.79 -3.07 -17.16
C TRP A 26 -1.51 -3.77 -18.32
N GLY A 27 -0.75 -4.59 -19.04
CA GLY A 27 -1.11 -5.27 -20.28
C GLY A 27 -2.39 -6.09 -20.21
N GLY A 28 -2.43 -7.04 -19.27
CA GLY A 28 -3.39 -8.15 -19.24
C GLY A 28 -3.30 -9.04 -20.48
N GLY A 29 -3.04 -10.34 -20.33
CA GLY A 29 -2.92 -11.26 -21.46
C GLY A 29 -4.12 -11.24 -22.43
N ALA A 30 -3.78 -11.38 -23.72
CA ALA A 30 -4.63 -11.42 -24.93
C ALA A 30 -5.36 -10.11 -25.33
N GLY A 31 -4.74 -9.39 -26.26
CA GLY A 31 -5.35 -8.30 -27.03
C GLY A 31 -5.04 -6.91 -26.50
N ALA A 32 -3.81 -6.43 -26.72
CA ALA A 32 -3.55 -5.00 -26.59
C ALA A 32 -4.51 -4.26 -27.53
N ALA A 33 -5.34 -3.37 -26.97
CA ALA A 33 -6.25 -2.57 -27.76
C ALA A 33 -5.46 -1.86 -28.89
N PRO A 34 -5.98 -1.83 -30.12
CA PRO A 34 -5.31 -1.13 -31.22
C PRO A 34 -5.04 0.33 -30.83
N GLY A 35 -3.83 0.81 -31.07
CA GLY A 35 -3.40 2.17 -30.71
C GLY A 35 -2.81 2.34 -29.30
N ARG A 36 -2.79 1.30 -28.46
CA ARG A 36 -2.23 1.40 -27.09
C ARG A 36 -0.75 1.81 -27.07
N ALA A 37 0.06 1.28 -27.99
CA ALA A 37 1.48 1.61 -28.06
C ALA A 37 1.70 3.10 -28.39
N GLU A 38 0.88 3.65 -29.29
CA GLU A 38 0.92 5.06 -29.69
C GLU A 38 0.41 5.97 -28.57
N ALA A 39 -0.69 5.60 -27.91
CA ALA A 39 -1.21 6.31 -26.75
C ALA A 39 -0.19 6.34 -25.60
N ARG A 40 0.46 5.20 -25.33
CA ARG A 40 1.54 5.09 -24.34
C ARG A 40 2.72 6.00 -24.70
N ALA A 41 3.22 5.94 -25.93
CA ALA A 41 4.33 6.77 -26.38
C ALA A 41 4.00 8.27 -26.21
N THR A 42 2.80 8.68 -26.62
CA THR A 42 2.30 10.05 -26.45
C THR A 42 2.26 10.45 -24.97
N CYS A 43 1.75 9.57 -24.09
CA CYS A 43 1.71 9.86 -22.66
C CYS A 43 3.13 9.98 -22.07
N LEU A 44 4.09 9.17 -22.52
CA LEU A 44 5.48 9.27 -22.07
C LEU A 44 6.12 10.60 -22.50
N ASP A 45 5.90 11.04 -23.74
CA ASP A 45 6.39 12.32 -24.22
C ASP A 45 5.84 13.48 -23.36
N LEU A 46 4.54 13.43 -23.04
CA LEU A 46 3.90 14.42 -22.16
C LEU A 46 4.42 14.35 -20.72
N LEU A 47 4.71 13.16 -20.19
CA LEU A 47 5.29 13.00 -18.86
C LEU A 47 6.71 13.54 -18.79
N VAL A 48 7.52 13.32 -19.82
CA VAL A 48 8.87 13.90 -19.92
C VAL A 48 8.79 15.41 -19.87
N GLU A 49 7.98 16.03 -20.74
CA GLU A 49 7.80 17.49 -20.78
C GLU A 49 7.28 18.04 -19.43
N ALA A 50 6.44 17.27 -18.72
CA ALA A 50 5.90 17.69 -17.43
C ALA A 50 6.93 17.58 -16.29
N THR A 51 7.86 16.63 -16.35
CA THR A 51 8.71 16.24 -15.21
C THR A 51 10.16 16.71 -15.33
N THR A 52 10.54 17.32 -16.44
CA THR A 52 11.89 17.83 -16.71
C THR A 52 11.89 19.34 -16.92
N ALA A 53 13.08 19.96 -16.89
CA ALA A 53 13.27 21.39 -17.05
C ALA A 53 14.13 21.77 -18.27
N SER A 54 14.90 20.84 -18.84
CA SER A 54 15.81 21.11 -19.96
C SER A 54 15.85 19.97 -20.98
N SER A 55 16.19 20.28 -22.23
CA SER A 55 16.22 19.29 -23.31
C SER A 55 17.16 18.11 -23.03
N ASP A 56 18.28 18.32 -22.34
CA ASP A 56 19.22 17.23 -22.02
C ASP A 56 18.63 16.26 -20.97
N GLU A 57 17.77 16.77 -20.07
CA GLU A 57 17.00 15.93 -19.15
C GLU A 57 15.88 15.17 -19.86
N HIS A 58 15.37 15.68 -21.00
CA HIS A 58 14.26 15.05 -21.71
C HIS A 58 14.66 13.66 -22.22
N ASP A 59 15.80 13.56 -22.92
CA ASP A 59 16.24 12.30 -23.51
C ASP A 59 16.57 11.27 -22.42
N SER A 60 17.24 11.71 -21.36
CA SER A 60 17.56 10.85 -20.21
C SER A 60 16.28 10.37 -19.51
N ALA A 61 15.33 11.26 -19.21
CA ALA A 61 14.07 10.90 -18.57
C ALA A 61 13.23 9.96 -19.46
N ARG A 62 13.19 10.23 -20.78
CA ARG A 62 12.50 9.38 -21.74
C ARG A 62 13.06 7.96 -21.71
N GLN A 63 14.38 7.84 -21.79
CA GLN A 63 15.08 6.56 -21.74
C GLN A 63 14.81 5.83 -20.41
N THR A 64 14.86 6.53 -19.27
CA THR A 64 14.60 5.92 -17.95
C THR A 64 13.15 5.44 -17.84
N LEU A 65 12.16 6.19 -18.35
CA LEU A 65 10.76 5.76 -18.36
C LEU A 65 10.53 4.55 -19.27
N GLU A 66 11.20 4.49 -20.43
CA GLU A 66 11.14 3.33 -21.33
C GLU A 66 11.79 2.10 -20.72
N SER A 67 12.97 2.25 -20.12
CA SER A 67 13.64 1.17 -19.37
C SER A 67 12.75 0.65 -18.25
N THR A 68 12.06 1.54 -17.53
CA THR A 68 11.09 1.18 -16.50
C THR A 68 9.96 0.31 -17.08
N LEU A 69 9.41 0.67 -18.24
CA LEU A 69 8.39 -0.14 -18.91
C LEU A 69 8.91 -1.53 -19.31
N VAL A 70 10.13 -1.61 -19.85
CA VAL A 70 10.77 -2.90 -20.20
C VAL A 70 10.91 -3.78 -18.95
N THR A 71 11.36 -3.21 -17.83
CA THR A 71 11.46 -3.91 -16.54
C THR A 71 10.09 -4.40 -16.06
N LEU A 72 9.05 -3.56 -16.13
CA LEU A 72 7.69 -3.91 -15.72
C LEU A 72 7.06 -5.00 -16.60
N GLU A 73 7.32 -4.97 -17.91
CA GLU A 73 6.92 -6.02 -18.85
C GLU A 73 7.68 -7.33 -18.62
N GLY A 74 8.93 -7.26 -18.16
CA GLY A 74 9.68 -8.40 -17.63
C GLY A 74 9.03 -8.98 -16.38
N ALA A 75 8.71 -8.13 -15.40
CA ALA A 75 8.07 -8.53 -14.14
C ALA A 75 6.69 -9.17 -14.36
N ALA A 76 5.91 -8.67 -15.32
CA ALA A 76 4.65 -9.29 -15.74
C ALA A 76 4.81 -10.73 -16.25
N ARG A 77 6.01 -11.09 -16.72
CA ARG A 77 6.38 -12.44 -17.17
C ARG A 77 7.12 -13.25 -16.08
N GLY A 78 7.22 -12.72 -14.86
CA GLY A 78 7.93 -13.37 -13.76
C GLY A 78 9.43 -13.14 -13.73
N VAL A 79 9.96 -12.16 -14.48
CA VAL A 79 11.38 -11.81 -14.46
C VAL A 79 11.63 -10.77 -13.38
N ALA A 80 12.46 -11.09 -12.39
CA ALA A 80 12.86 -10.15 -11.35
C ALA A 80 13.66 -8.97 -11.95
N PRO A 81 13.49 -7.74 -11.42
CA PRO A 81 14.25 -6.59 -11.88
C PRO A 81 15.75 -6.78 -11.56
N GLY A 82 16.61 -6.24 -12.44
CA GLY A 82 18.05 -6.19 -12.20
C GLY A 82 18.44 -5.13 -11.15
N PRO A 83 19.73 -5.10 -10.74
CA PRO A 83 20.23 -4.15 -9.73
C PRO A 83 20.04 -2.67 -10.12
N GLU A 84 20.01 -2.36 -11.42
CA GLU A 84 19.76 -1.02 -11.97
C GLU A 84 18.40 -0.46 -11.56
N PHE A 85 17.43 -1.33 -11.25
CA PHE A 85 16.11 -0.91 -10.82
C PHE A 85 16.16 -0.10 -9.52
N ALA A 86 16.82 -0.63 -8.49
CA ALA A 86 16.92 0.05 -7.20
C ALA A 86 17.93 1.20 -7.23
N GLY A 87 19.06 1.03 -7.93
CA GLY A 87 20.16 1.99 -7.92
C GLY A 87 20.00 3.19 -8.86
N GLU A 88 19.18 3.09 -9.90
CA GLU A 88 19.07 4.12 -10.93
C GLU A 88 17.61 4.48 -11.22
N LEU A 89 16.76 3.49 -11.55
CA LEU A 89 15.38 3.76 -11.98
C LEU A 89 14.54 4.36 -10.85
N LEU A 90 14.60 3.77 -9.65
CA LEU A 90 13.80 4.22 -8.51
C LEU A 90 14.25 5.56 -7.93
N LEU A 91 15.45 6.05 -8.25
CA LEU A 91 15.89 7.39 -7.86
C LEU A 91 15.17 8.49 -8.64
N MET A 92 14.69 8.19 -9.86
CA MET A 92 13.87 9.13 -10.63
C MET A 92 12.39 9.06 -10.18
N PRO A 93 11.82 10.14 -9.61
CA PRO A 93 10.45 10.11 -9.07
C PRO A 93 9.38 9.72 -10.09
N SER A 94 9.54 10.10 -11.36
CA SER A 94 8.59 9.76 -12.42
C SER A 94 8.66 8.28 -12.82
N ALA A 95 9.83 7.65 -12.82
CA ALA A 95 9.92 6.19 -13.01
C ALA A 95 9.28 5.44 -11.84
N ALA A 96 9.59 5.83 -10.60
CA ALA A 96 8.98 5.25 -9.41
C ALA A 96 7.44 5.41 -9.41
N ALA A 97 6.92 6.57 -9.83
CA ALA A 97 5.48 6.79 -9.99
C ALA A 97 4.87 5.89 -11.10
N GLY A 98 5.63 5.64 -12.18
CA GLY A 98 5.27 4.67 -13.20
C GLY A 98 5.14 3.25 -12.67
N VAL A 99 6.06 2.81 -11.81
CA VAL A 99 5.99 1.50 -11.12
C VAL A 99 4.72 1.41 -10.28
N VAL A 100 4.43 2.42 -9.46
CA VAL A 100 3.20 2.45 -8.63
C VAL A 100 1.95 2.32 -9.51
N SER A 101 1.89 3.07 -10.61
CA SER A 101 0.74 3.09 -11.53
C SER A 101 0.55 1.74 -12.24
N TRP A 102 1.64 1.11 -12.67
CA TRP A 102 1.61 -0.23 -13.26
C TRP A 102 1.11 -1.27 -12.28
N VAL A 103 1.72 -1.34 -11.09
CA VAL A 103 1.37 -2.33 -10.08
C VAL A 103 -0.08 -2.13 -9.63
N ARG A 104 -0.53 -0.87 -9.48
CA ARG A 104 -1.94 -0.55 -9.23
C ARG A 104 -2.86 -1.11 -10.31
N SER A 105 -2.52 -0.89 -11.58
CA SER A 105 -3.32 -1.36 -12.71
C SER A 105 -3.36 -2.88 -12.83
N ALA A 106 -2.28 -3.56 -12.42
CA ALA A 106 -2.21 -5.02 -12.43
C ALA A 106 -2.92 -5.60 -11.20
N MET A 107 -2.38 -5.37 -10.01
CA MET A 107 -2.84 -5.99 -8.76
C MET A 107 -4.17 -5.41 -8.26
N GLY A 108 -4.55 -4.20 -8.66
CA GLY A 108 -5.88 -3.65 -8.39
C GLY A 108 -6.99 -4.23 -9.27
N ASN A 109 -6.67 -5.12 -10.21
CA ASN A 109 -7.64 -5.74 -11.11
C ASN A 109 -7.89 -7.21 -10.72
N ALA A 110 -9.13 -7.57 -10.41
CA ALA A 110 -9.49 -8.94 -10.06
C ALA A 110 -9.18 -9.98 -11.16
N GLU A 111 -9.17 -9.58 -12.44
CA GLU A 111 -8.81 -10.46 -13.56
C GLU A 111 -7.33 -10.85 -13.56
N HIS A 112 -6.45 -10.04 -12.95
CA HIS A 112 -5.02 -10.35 -12.82
C HIS A 112 -4.82 -11.68 -12.09
N TYR A 113 -5.53 -11.88 -10.99
CA TYR A 113 -5.43 -13.09 -10.16
C TYR A 113 -5.98 -14.36 -10.83
N ARG A 114 -6.70 -14.24 -11.94
CA ARG A 114 -7.17 -15.39 -12.73
C ARG A 114 -6.14 -15.87 -13.76
N GLN A 115 -5.07 -15.09 -14.00
CA GLN A 115 -4.05 -15.43 -14.98
C GLN A 115 -3.04 -16.45 -14.45
N VAL A 116 -2.62 -17.37 -15.31
CA VAL A 116 -1.68 -18.47 -14.98
C VAL A 116 -0.34 -17.95 -14.43
N HIS A 117 0.13 -16.81 -14.92
CA HIS A 117 1.42 -16.22 -14.52
C HIS A 117 1.32 -15.28 -13.30
N ALA A 118 0.11 -15.05 -12.76
CA ALA A 118 -0.09 -14.09 -11.67
C ALA A 118 0.79 -14.41 -10.45
N GLY A 119 0.90 -15.69 -10.09
CA GLY A 119 1.70 -16.15 -8.95
C GLY A 119 3.17 -15.73 -9.01
N ALA A 120 3.81 -15.81 -10.17
CA ALA A 120 5.22 -15.41 -10.34
C ALA A 120 5.40 -13.88 -10.33
N SER A 121 4.45 -13.14 -10.90
CA SER A 121 4.52 -11.67 -10.96
C SER A 121 4.18 -10.97 -9.63
N ASN A 122 3.35 -11.59 -8.78
CA ASN A 122 2.86 -10.95 -7.55
C ASN A 122 3.98 -10.62 -6.56
N ALA A 123 4.86 -11.58 -6.29
CA ALA A 123 5.98 -11.36 -5.37
C ALA A 123 6.93 -10.26 -5.89
N ILE A 124 7.14 -10.22 -7.22
CA ILE A 124 7.98 -9.21 -7.86
C ILE A 124 7.35 -7.83 -7.73
N TYR A 125 6.06 -7.69 -8.03
CA TYR A 125 5.36 -6.42 -7.91
C TYR A 125 5.32 -5.88 -6.48
N LEU A 126 5.10 -6.76 -5.49
CA LEU A 126 5.15 -6.36 -4.08
C LEU A 126 6.56 -5.90 -3.68
N GLY A 127 7.61 -6.63 -4.09
CA GLY A 127 9.00 -6.20 -3.85
C GLY A 127 9.36 -4.89 -4.56
N MET A 128 8.81 -4.64 -5.75
CA MET A 128 8.98 -3.35 -6.45
C MET A 128 8.31 -2.20 -5.67
N LEU A 129 7.12 -2.41 -5.09
CA LEU A 129 6.45 -1.41 -4.26
C LEU A 129 7.26 -1.10 -2.98
N SER A 130 7.82 -2.12 -2.33
CA SER A 130 8.74 -1.95 -1.20
C SER A 130 9.94 -1.05 -1.58
N GLY A 131 10.59 -1.36 -2.71
CA GLY A 131 11.71 -0.55 -3.21
C GLY A 131 11.30 0.90 -3.49
N VAL A 132 10.11 1.12 -4.09
CA VAL A 132 9.59 2.49 -4.31
C VAL A 132 9.40 3.22 -2.97
N ALA A 133 8.80 2.56 -1.98
CA ALA A 133 8.51 3.17 -0.68
C ALA A 133 9.79 3.57 0.07
N GLU A 134 10.84 2.75 -0.04
CA GLU A 134 12.16 3.00 0.53
C GLU A 134 12.83 4.21 -0.17
N ALA A 135 12.86 4.21 -1.51
CA ALA A 135 13.54 5.23 -2.30
C ALA A 135 12.80 6.59 -2.31
N GLN A 136 11.47 6.59 -2.28
CA GLN A 136 10.65 7.78 -2.57
C GLN A 136 9.61 8.04 -1.47
N ALA A 137 9.97 8.83 -0.46
CA ALA A 137 9.09 9.15 0.67
C ALA A 137 7.72 9.72 0.26
N ARG A 138 7.67 10.50 -0.82
CA ARG A 138 6.42 11.10 -1.34
C ARG A 138 5.48 10.10 -2.02
N LEU A 139 5.95 8.89 -2.32
CA LEU A 139 5.15 7.83 -2.94
C LEU A 139 4.63 6.79 -1.94
N ARG A 140 4.95 6.91 -0.64
CA ARG A 140 4.50 5.96 0.40
C ARG A 140 2.97 5.88 0.51
N GLU A 141 2.28 7.01 0.50
CA GLU A 141 0.80 7.03 0.48
C GLU A 141 0.22 6.40 -0.80
N PRO A 142 0.68 6.75 -2.01
CA PRO A 142 0.33 6.03 -3.22
C PRO A 142 0.56 4.52 -3.14
N VAL A 143 1.69 4.06 -2.58
CA VAL A 143 1.98 2.63 -2.37
C VAL A 143 0.94 2.00 -1.43
N LEU A 144 0.57 2.67 -0.33
CA LEU A 144 -0.49 2.20 0.58
C LEU A 144 -1.85 2.05 -0.14
N ASP A 145 -2.16 2.99 -1.03
CA ASP A 145 -3.38 2.92 -1.85
C ASP A 145 -3.34 1.74 -2.82
N VAL A 146 -2.16 1.40 -3.37
CA VAL A 146 -1.98 0.19 -4.16
C VAL A 146 -2.19 -1.06 -3.31
N VAL A 147 -1.58 -1.15 -2.11
CA VAL A 147 -1.81 -2.28 -1.18
C VAL A 147 -3.30 -2.43 -0.88
N THR A 148 -4.01 -1.32 -0.66
CA THR A 148 -5.45 -1.35 -0.40
C THR A 148 -6.25 -1.84 -1.61
N ALA A 149 -5.91 -1.39 -2.82
CA ALA A 149 -6.55 -1.84 -4.06
C ALA A 149 -6.28 -3.34 -4.31
N THR A 150 -5.06 -3.79 -4.08
CA THR A 150 -4.64 -5.20 -4.12
C THR A 150 -5.47 -6.06 -3.18
N LEU A 151 -5.58 -5.68 -1.89
CA LEU A 151 -6.40 -6.40 -0.90
C LEU A 151 -7.87 -6.48 -1.31
N ALA A 152 -8.42 -5.39 -1.85
CA ALA A 152 -9.79 -5.35 -2.33
C ALA A 152 -10.02 -6.24 -3.56
N ALA A 153 -9.08 -6.25 -4.52
CA ALA A 153 -9.16 -7.02 -5.75
C ALA A 153 -8.97 -8.52 -5.54
N MET A 154 -8.08 -8.91 -4.60
CA MET A 154 -7.90 -10.30 -4.18
C MET A 154 -9.15 -10.87 -3.52
N GLY A 155 -9.78 -10.08 -2.64
CA GLY A 155 -10.88 -10.52 -1.79
C GLY A 155 -10.52 -11.71 -0.89
N LYS A 156 -11.49 -12.16 -0.10
CA LYS A 156 -11.28 -13.20 0.94
C LYS A 156 -10.92 -14.59 0.40
N GLY A 157 -11.14 -14.86 -0.88
CA GLY A 157 -10.92 -16.18 -1.48
C GLY A 157 -9.48 -16.42 -1.97
N SER A 158 -8.62 -15.41 -1.93
CA SER A 158 -7.22 -15.53 -2.37
C SER A 158 -6.33 -16.19 -1.31
N SER A 159 -5.15 -16.67 -1.71
CA SER A 159 -4.19 -17.32 -0.82
C SER A 159 -3.84 -16.47 0.41
N GLU A 160 -3.75 -17.10 1.58
CA GLU A 160 -3.30 -16.45 2.82
C GLU A 160 -1.88 -15.87 2.68
N ASP A 161 -0.98 -16.60 2.01
CA ASP A 161 0.41 -16.18 1.81
C ASP A 161 0.49 -14.87 1.00
N LEU A 162 -0.39 -14.72 0.01
CA LEU A 162 -0.43 -13.52 -0.83
C LEU A 162 -0.98 -12.32 -0.06
N HIS A 163 -1.99 -12.54 0.79
CA HIS A 163 -2.47 -11.51 1.70
C HIS A 163 -1.38 -11.06 2.68
N ARG A 164 -0.64 -12.02 3.27
CA ARG A 164 0.49 -11.72 4.16
C ARG A 164 1.57 -10.93 3.43
N ALA A 165 1.93 -11.32 2.21
CA ALA A 165 2.91 -10.58 1.42
C ALA A 165 2.48 -9.13 1.16
N ALA A 166 1.20 -8.88 0.85
CA ALA A 166 0.69 -7.52 0.69
C ALA A 166 0.68 -6.74 2.02
N LEU A 167 0.37 -7.40 3.14
CA LEU A 167 0.43 -6.78 4.47
C LEU A 167 1.86 -6.48 4.91
N ASN A 168 2.85 -7.27 4.51
CA ASN A 168 4.26 -7.02 4.80
C ASN A 168 4.73 -5.71 4.17
N VAL A 169 4.31 -5.42 2.92
CA VAL A 169 4.56 -4.10 2.31
C VAL A 169 3.94 -2.98 3.14
N ALA A 170 2.76 -3.19 3.74
CA ALA A 170 2.17 -2.20 4.64
C ALA A 170 2.91 -2.07 5.99
N VAL A 171 3.49 -3.15 6.51
CA VAL A 171 4.36 -3.10 7.70
C VAL A 171 5.62 -2.30 7.39
N GLU A 172 6.26 -2.55 6.26
CA GLU A 172 7.42 -1.77 5.80
C GLU A 172 7.08 -0.28 5.63
N LEU A 173 5.89 0.05 5.14
CA LEU A 173 5.42 1.45 5.09
C LEU A 173 5.33 2.08 6.49
N VAL A 174 4.92 1.32 7.51
CA VAL A 174 4.89 1.76 8.91
C VAL A 174 6.31 2.00 9.42
N GLU A 175 7.25 1.08 9.15
CA GLU A 175 8.67 1.23 9.50
C GLU A 175 9.31 2.45 8.82
N LEU A 176 8.88 2.75 7.60
CA LEU A 176 9.26 3.95 6.85
C LEU A 176 8.50 5.22 7.29
N GLY A 177 7.70 5.16 8.35
CA GLY A 177 7.06 6.31 8.99
C GLY A 177 5.64 6.64 8.53
N LEU A 178 5.02 5.86 7.64
CA LEU A 178 3.63 6.02 7.21
C LEU A 178 2.64 5.35 8.19
N VAL A 179 2.75 5.69 9.46
CA VAL A 179 2.12 4.93 10.56
C VAL A 179 0.59 5.09 10.60
N LEU A 180 0.10 6.32 10.78
CA LEU A 180 -1.34 6.55 10.98
C LEU A 180 -2.18 6.17 9.74
N PRO A 181 -1.80 6.56 8.50
CA PRO A 181 -2.57 6.17 7.32
C PRO A 181 -2.70 4.65 7.15
N ALA A 182 -1.64 3.89 7.46
CA ALA A 182 -1.67 2.43 7.36
C ALA A 182 -2.60 1.78 8.39
N LEU A 183 -2.55 2.23 9.66
CA LEU A 183 -3.45 1.76 10.72
C LEU A 183 -4.92 2.08 10.41
N GLU A 184 -5.20 3.28 9.89
CA GLU A 184 -6.56 3.69 9.52
C GLU A 184 -7.10 2.91 8.32
N ALA A 185 -6.25 2.67 7.31
CA ALA A 185 -6.61 1.83 6.17
C ALA A 185 -6.96 0.41 6.63
N ALA A 186 -6.16 -0.17 7.53
CA ALA A 186 -6.42 -1.49 8.09
C ALA A 186 -7.75 -1.57 8.86
N ALA A 187 -8.00 -0.59 9.74
CA ALA A 187 -9.21 -0.57 10.57
C ALA A 187 -10.49 -0.40 9.74
N HIS A 188 -10.47 0.49 8.73
CA HIS A 188 -11.69 0.95 8.07
C HIS A 188 -11.91 0.41 6.64
N ARG A 189 -10.83 0.19 5.89
CA ARG A 189 -10.89 -0.22 4.49
C ARG A 189 -10.69 -1.73 4.37
N TRP A 190 -9.63 -2.27 4.97
CA TRP A 190 -9.23 -3.67 4.76
C TRP A 190 -10.15 -4.67 5.48
N SER A 191 -10.73 -4.29 6.62
CA SER A 191 -11.65 -5.14 7.40
C SER A 191 -12.86 -5.67 6.63
N ARG A 192 -13.20 -5.05 5.48
CA ARG A 192 -14.26 -5.51 4.57
C ARG A 192 -13.79 -6.58 3.58
N HIS A 193 -12.49 -6.63 3.30
CA HIS A 193 -11.90 -7.41 2.21
C HIS A 193 -11.07 -8.60 2.69
N ILE A 194 -10.52 -8.54 3.91
CA ILE A 194 -9.67 -9.59 4.48
C ILE A 194 -10.25 -10.12 5.80
N ASP A 195 -9.77 -11.28 6.23
CA ASP A 195 -10.25 -11.91 7.45
C ASP A 195 -9.64 -11.31 8.73
N PRO A 196 -10.35 -11.36 9.87
CA PRO A 196 -9.84 -10.82 11.13
C PRO A 196 -8.49 -11.40 11.58
N SER A 197 -8.16 -12.65 11.21
CA SER A 197 -6.85 -13.25 11.49
C SER A 197 -5.68 -12.52 10.81
N LEU A 198 -5.89 -12.03 9.59
CA LEU A 198 -4.90 -11.25 8.84
C LEU A 198 -4.75 -9.83 9.41
N LEU A 199 -5.85 -9.23 9.88
CA LEU A 199 -5.76 -7.97 10.63
C LEU A 199 -5.00 -8.12 11.94
N ARG A 200 -5.20 -9.25 12.65
CA ARG A 200 -4.43 -9.56 13.87
C ARG A 200 -2.94 -9.75 13.55
N TYR A 201 -2.63 -10.41 12.43
CA TYR A 201 -1.26 -10.52 11.94
C TYR A 201 -0.64 -9.14 11.74
N PHE A 202 -1.27 -8.28 10.92
CA PHE A 202 -0.77 -6.92 10.68
C PHE A 202 -0.61 -6.10 11.98
N ALA A 203 -1.59 -6.16 12.88
CA ALA A 203 -1.50 -5.49 14.17
C ALA A 203 -0.34 -6.01 15.03
N GLY A 204 -0.11 -7.33 15.02
CA GLY A 204 1.02 -7.96 15.70
C GLY A 204 2.35 -7.44 15.18
N GLU A 205 2.58 -7.52 13.86
CA GLU A 205 3.83 -7.06 13.23
C GLU A 205 4.11 -5.58 13.52
N VAL A 206 3.10 -4.71 13.41
CA VAL A 206 3.24 -3.28 13.74
C VAL A 206 3.61 -3.07 15.20
N LEU A 207 3.04 -3.85 16.12
CA LEU A 207 3.30 -3.72 17.56
C LEU A 207 4.61 -4.40 18.00
N GLU A 208 5.18 -5.31 17.21
CA GLU A 208 6.54 -5.83 17.42
C GLU A 208 7.60 -4.74 17.16
N VAL A 209 7.36 -3.84 16.21
CA VAL A 209 8.29 -2.74 15.89
C VAL A 209 7.97 -1.42 16.59
N ALA A 210 6.80 -1.30 17.22
CA ALA A 210 6.38 -0.10 17.94
C ALA A 210 6.65 -0.18 19.45
N GLY A 211 7.56 0.68 19.95
CA GLY A 211 7.87 0.81 21.38
C GLY A 211 7.20 2.00 22.08
N PRO A 212 7.02 1.95 23.42
CA PRO A 212 6.57 3.09 24.21
C PRO A 212 7.66 4.20 24.31
N PRO A 213 7.30 5.45 24.68
CA PRO A 213 5.95 5.92 24.97
C PRO A 213 5.10 6.09 23.70
N TYR A 214 3.85 5.60 23.75
CA TYR A 214 2.93 5.75 22.63
C TYR A 214 2.31 7.15 22.62
N GLY A 215 2.23 7.76 21.44
CA GLY A 215 1.42 8.95 21.21
C GLY A 215 -0.07 8.61 21.21
N GLY A 216 -0.92 9.53 21.64
CA GLY A 216 -2.36 9.30 21.74
C GLY A 216 -3.05 9.02 20.40
N ALA A 217 -2.59 9.65 19.32
CA ALA A 217 -3.09 9.40 17.97
C ALA A 217 -2.76 7.98 17.49
N PHE A 218 -1.53 7.52 17.74
CA PHE A 218 -1.13 6.14 17.46
C PHE A 218 -1.94 5.15 18.28
N ALA A 219 -2.07 5.39 19.60
CA ALA A 219 -2.83 4.52 20.49
C ALA A 219 -4.29 4.41 20.04
N ALA A 220 -4.91 5.53 19.65
CA ALA A 220 -6.28 5.53 19.13
C ALA A 220 -6.42 4.73 17.83
N ALA A 221 -5.51 4.93 16.86
CA ALA A 221 -5.53 4.21 15.59
C ALA A 221 -5.30 2.70 15.78
N ALA A 222 -4.33 2.31 16.62
CA ALA A 222 -4.07 0.93 16.97
C ALA A 222 -5.28 0.29 17.66
N LEU A 223 -5.93 0.96 18.63
CA LEU A 223 -7.14 0.44 19.27
C LEU A 223 -8.29 0.20 18.29
N ARG A 224 -8.49 1.09 17.29
CA ARG A 224 -9.48 0.89 16.23
C ARG A 224 -9.16 -0.34 15.37
N LEU A 225 -7.89 -0.53 15.03
CA LEU A 225 -7.42 -1.73 14.33
C LEU A 225 -7.67 -3.00 15.16
N LEU A 226 -7.29 -3.00 16.44
CA LEU A 226 -7.49 -4.15 17.33
C LEU A 226 -8.98 -4.48 17.51
N LYS A 227 -9.85 -3.45 17.54
CA LYS A 227 -11.31 -3.62 17.54
C LYS A 227 -11.79 -4.30 16.26
N ALA A 228 -11.31 -3.86 15.09
CA ALA A 228 -11.65 -4.47 13.80
C ALA A 228 -11.14 -5.92 13.70
N ALA A 229 -9.93 -6.18 14.21
CA ALA A 229 -9.29 -7.49 14.24
C ALA A 229 -9.96 -8.49 15.21
N ASN A 230 -10.72 -7.98 16.20
CA ASN A 230 -11.51 -8.75 17.15
C ASN A 230 -13.01 -8.70 16.88
N ALA A 231 -13.46 -8.17 15.73
CA ALA A 231 -14.86 -8.16 15.39
C ALA A 231 -15.41 -9.61 15.38
N PRO A 232 -16.51 -9.90 16.11
CA PRO A 232 -17.06 -11.24 16.16
C PRO A 232 -17.44 -11.66 14.75
N ALA A 233 -17.05 -12.88 14.35
CA ALA A 233 -17.52 -13.46 13.10
C ALA A 233 -19.06 -13.40 13.07
N PRO A 234 -19.69 -13.16 11.90
CA PRO A 234 -21.14 -13.12 11.80
C PRO A 234 -21.72 -14.41 12.40
N LYS A 235 -22.55 -14.26 13.43
CA LYS A 235 -23.12 -15.37 14.21
C LYS A 235 -23.76 -16.37 13.26
N LYS A 236 -23.19 -17.57 13.10
CA LYS A 236 -24.01 -18.75 12.84
C LYS A 236 -24.87 -18.93 14.09
N THR A 237 -26.18 -19.00 13.90
CA THR A 237 -27.22 -19.12 14.92
C THR A 237 -26.99 -20.30 15.87
N THR A 238 -26.15 -20.12 16.89
CA THR A 238 -26.07 -20.98 18.08
C THR A 238 -25.59 -20.13 19.25
N GLY A 239 -26.40 -20.09 20.30
CA GLY A 239 -26.38 -19.11 21.38
C GLY A 239 -25.33 -19.32 22.46
N ASP A 240 -24.03 -19.20 22.13
CA ASP A 240 -22.98 -19.03 23.15
C ASP A 240 -22.48 -17.59 23.15
N ALA A 241 -22.92 -16.83 24.16
CA ALA A 241 -22.62 -15.41 24.37
C ALA A 241 -21.30 -15.16 25.12
N THR A 242 -20.35 -16.08 25.06
CA THR A 242 -18.99 -15.90 25.58
C THR A 242 -17.99 -15.98 24.44
N ALA A 243 -18.07 -15.02 23.51
CA ALA A 243 -16.95 -14.74 22.62
C ALA A 243 -15.86 -14.07 23.45
N VAL A 244 -15.16 -14.85 24.28
CA VAL A 244 -13.90 -14.45 24.87
C VAL A 244 -12.99 -14.14 23.68
N ALA A 245 -12.58 -12.88 23.53
CA ALA A 245 -11.59 -12.49 22.54
C ALA A 245 -10.32 -13.30 22.82
N ARG A 246 -10.12 -14.39 22.07
CA ARG A 246 -9.01 -15.33 22.23
C ARG A 246 -8.07 -15.16 21.05
N GLY A 247 -6.82 -14.81 21.37
CA GLY A 247 -5.69 -14.84 20.44
C GLY A 247 -5.19 -13.47 20.02
N MET A 248 -4.68 -12.68 20.97
CA MET A 248 -3.81 -11.53 20.66
C MET A 248 -2.34 -11.91 20.96
N THR A 249 -1.41 -11.22 20.30
CA THR A 249 0.03 -11.47 20.45
C THR A 249 0.54 -10.89 21.77
N PRO A 250 1.67 -11.40 22.31
CA PRO A 250 2.31 -10.79 23.49
C PRO A 250 2.60 -9.28 23.33
N SER A 251 2.96 -8.84 22.12
CA SER A 251 3.12 -7.42 21.77
C SER A 251 1.84 -6.60 21.92
N THR A 252 0.68 -7.20 21.60
CA THR A 252 -0.62 -6.56 21.84
C THR A 252 -0.90 -6.37 23.33
N ASP A 253 -0.65 -7.40 24.14
CA ASP A 253 -0.88 -7.35 25.58
C ASP A 253 0.01 -6.29 26.24
N GLN A 254 1.28 -6.23 25.82
CA GLN A 254 2.20 -5.19 26.25
C GLN A 254 1.73 -3.79 25.84
N PHE A 255 1.28 -3.61 24.58
CA PHE A 255 0.73 -2.34 24.11
C PHE A 255 -0.47 -1.88 24.95
N VAL A 256 -1.42 -2.78 25.21
CA VAL A 256 -2.62 -2.48 26.02
C VAL A 256 -2.23 -2.06 27.43
N LYS A 257 -1.32 -2.81 28.08
CA LYS A 257 -0.82 -2.48 29.41
C LYS A 257 -0.18 -1.08 29.46
N HIS A 258 0.73 -0.78 28.53
CA HIS A 258 1.38 0.53 28.47
C HIS A 258 0.39 1.67 28.20
N CYS A 259 -0.60 1.46 27.34
CA CYS A 259 -1.67 2.43 27.10
C CYS A 259 -2.50 2.70 28.37
N MET A 260 -2.82 1.67 29.15
CA MET A 260 -3.52 1.84 30.44
C MET A 260 -2.67 2.65 31.43
N GLU A 261 -1.38 2.34 31.55
CA GLU A 261 -0.45 3.06 32.41
C GLU A 261 -0.27 4.53 31.99
N GLN A 262 -0.07 4.80 30.71
CA GLN A 262 0.04 6.17 30.19
C GLN A 262 -1.27 6.94 30.36
N ARG A 263 -2.43 6.30 30.17
CA ARG A 263 -3.74 6.92 30.40
C ARG A 263 -3.94 7.31 31.86
N ALA A 264 -3.59 6.43 32.80
CA ALA A 264 -3.70 6.70 34.24
C ALA A 264 -2.86 7.90 34.69
N ARG A 265 -1.75 8.16 33.98
CA ARG A 265 -0.85 9.31 34.22
C ARG A 265 -1.19 10.54 33.38
N ALA A 266 -2.30 10.52 32.62
CA ALA A 266 -2.65 11.57 31.64
C ALA A 266 -1.54 11.87 30.61
N ALA A 267 -0.73 10.86 30.27
CA ALA A 267 0.42 10.97 29.36
C ALA A 267 0.11 10.59 27.90
N LEU A 268 -1.12 10.12 27.59
CA LEU A 268 -1.57 9.90 26.21
C LEU A 268 -2.13 11.20 25.64
N LEU A 269 -1.37 11.84 24.75
CA LEU A 269 -1.76 13.07 24.07
C LEU A 269 -1.78 12.86 22.54
N PRO A 270 -2.88 13.22 21.84
CA PRO A 270 -4.18 13.63 22.39
C PRO A 270 -4.86 12.51 23.20
N PRO A 271 -5.76 12.84 24.15
CA PRO A 271 -6.47 11.84 24.93
C PRO A 271 -7.35 10.96 24.03
N LEU A 272 -7.56 9.71 24.46
CA LEU A 272 -8.41 8.76 23.74
C LEU A 272 -9.87 9.24 23.71
N GLY A 273 -10.53 9.00 22.58
CA GLY A 273 -11.97 9.14 22.47
C GLY A 273 -12.71 8.07 23.25
N ARG A 274 -14.04 8.19 23.31
CA ARG A 274 -14.91 7.28 24.07
C ARG A 274 -14.77 5.84 23.57
N ASP A 275 -14.86 5.63 22.27
CA ASP A 275 -14.83 4.30 21.66
C ASP A 275 -13.50 3.59 21.87
N GLU A 276 -12.38 4.33 21.76
CA GLU A 276 -11.05 3.80 22.00
C GLU A 276 -10.84 3.50 23.48
N ALA A 277 -11.36 4.35 24.38
CA ALA A 277 -11.32 4.13 25.82
C ALA A 277 -12.11 2.89 26.26
N GLU A 278 -13.27 2.64 25.66
CA GLU A 278 -14.08 1.43 25.87
C GLU A 278 -13.36 0.18 25.32
N THR A 279 -12.74 0.30 24.15
CA THR A 279 -11.95 -0.79 23.54
C THR A 279 -10.74 -1.15 24.41
N LEU A 280 -10.01 -0.15 24.91
CA LEU A 280 -8.87 -0.36 25.80
C LEU A 280 -9.29 -1.07 27.10
N ALA A 281 -10.43 -0.69 27.68
CA ALA A 281 -10.94 -1.32 28.89
C ALA A 281 -11.36 -2.78 28.63
N PHE A 282 -12.01 -3.05 27.49
CA PHE A 282 -12.40 -4.41 27.09
C PHE A 282 -11.18 -5.32 26.92
N LEU A 283 -10.14 -4.85 26.21
CA LEU A 283 -8.91 -5.61 25.99
C LEU A 283 -8.12 -5.80 27.30
N GLY A 284 -8.07 -4.77 28.14
CA GLY A 284 -7.38 -4.83 29.43
C GLY A 284 -8.04 -5.71 30.48
N ALA A 285 -9.36 -5.98 30.36
CA ALA A 285 -10.06 -6.88 31.28
C ALA A 285 -9.62 -8.35 31.15
N GLY A 286 -8.93 -8.71 30.07
CA GLY A 286 -8.37 -10.04 29.84
C GLY A 286 -6.91 -10.22 30.27
N LEU A 287 -6.27 -9.16 30.79
CA LEU A 287 -4.87 -9.15 31.26
C LEU A 287 -4.81 -9.22 32.80
#